data_AF-G1T950-F1
#
_entry.id   AF-G1T950-F1
#
_cell.length_a   1.000
_cell.length_b   1.000
_cell.length_c   1.000
_cell.angle_alpha   90.00
_cell.angle_beta   90.00
_cell.angle_gamma   90.00
#
_symmetry.space_group_name_H-M   'P 1'
#
loop_
_entity.id
_entity.type
_entity.pdbx_description
1 polymer ?
#
loop_
_entity_poly.entity_id
_entity_poly.type
_entity_poly.pdbx_seq_one_letter_code
_entity_poly.pdbx_strand_id
1 'polypeptide(L)'
;MAATTKSSKSHVIFKKISRDKSVTIYLGKRDYIDHISKVEPVDGVVLVDPELVKGKKVYVSLTCAFRYGQEDIDVIGLTFRRDLYFSRVQVYPPVGASSAPTKLQESLLKKLGANTYPFLLTFPDYLPCSVMLQPAPQDVGKSCGVDFEVKAFATDTYFHGEPIPVTVTVTNHTEKTVKKIKVIVEQVANVVLYSSDYYVKPVAMEETQDKILPSNALTKTLTLVPLLANNRERRGLALDGKIKHEDTNLASSTIIKEGIDRTVLGILVSYHVKVKLTVSGEVATEVPFRLMHPQPEDPGHFQDENLVFEEFARQNLKDTGETEEGKKQEAVNDD
;
A
#
# COMPACT_ATOMS: atom_id res chain seq x y z
N MET A 1 -8.44 59.76 16.25
CA MET A 1 -8.17 58.63 15.33
C MET A 1 -8.13 57.36 16.16
N ALA A 2 -9.12 56.48 16.00
CA ALA A 2 -9.15 55.19 16.69
C ALA A 2 -8.24 54.20 15.94
N ALA A 3 -7.20 53.71 16.61
CA ALA A 3 -6.35 52.65 16.10
C ALA A 3 -7.18 51.36 15.96
N THR A 4 -7.36 50.92 14.72
CA THR A 4 -8.01 49.64 14.40
C THR A 4 -7.03 48.52 14.73
N THR A 5 -7.23 47.88 15.89
CA THR A 5 -6.57 46.64 16.26
C THR A 5 -7.01 45.54 15.28
N LYS A 6 -6.15 45.19 14.32
CA LYS A 6 -6.35 44.02 13.46
C LYS A 6 -6.36 42.78 14.36
N SER A 7 -7.55 42.21 14.58
CA SER A 7 -7.71 40.89 15.17
C SER A 7 -6.97 39.86 14.29
N SER A 8 -5.84 39.35 14.78
CA SER A 8 -5.09 38.31 14.09
C SER A 8 -5.86 36.99 14.18
N LYS A 9 -6.57 36.63 13.10
CA LYS A 9 -7.20 35.31 12.99
C LYS A 9 -6.12 34.22 13.08
N SER A 10 -6.08 33.51 14.21
CA SER A 10 -5.23 32.34 14.36
C SER A 10 -5.74 31.23 13.44
N HIS A 11 -4.86 30.70 12.59
CA HIS A 11 -5.18 29.56 11.73
C HIS A 11 -4.67 28.29 12.43
N VAL A 12 -5.58 27.38 12.75
CA VAL A 12 -5.24 26.11 13.39
C VAL A 12 -4.75 25.14 12.32
N ILE A 13 -3.57 24.54 12.54
CA ILE A 13 -2.98 23.50 11.68
C ILE A 13 -2.85 22.23 12.50
N PHE A 14 -3.29 21.11 11.92
CA PHE A 14 -3.19 19.80 12.53
C PHE A 14 -1.96 19.07 12.01
N LYS A 15 -1.24 18.37 12.87
CA LYS A 15 -0.10 17.53 12.48
C LYS A 15 -0.13 16.17 13.14
N LYS A 16 0.43 15.17 12.47
CA LYS A 16 0.67 13.83 13.03
C LYS A 16 2.02 13.33 12.56
N ILE A 17 2.80 12.77 13.48
CA ILE A 17 4.16 12.28 13.24
C ILE A 17 4.11 10.75 13.15
N SER A 18 4.85 10.16 12.22
CA SER A 18 5.03 8.71 12.11
C SER A 18 5.73 8.14 13.34
N ARG A 19 5.60 6.83 13.59
CA ARG A 19 6.18 6.19 14.79
C ARG A 19 7.70 6.28 14.83
N ASP A 20 8.33 6.11 13.67
CA ASP A 20 9.77 6.23 13.43
C ASP A 20 10.23 7.68 13.22
N LYS A 21 9.29 8.64 13.24
CA LYS A 21 9.50 10.09 13.04
C LYS A 21 10.03 10.48 11.65
N SER A 22 10.11 9.55 10.70
CA SER A 22 10.60 9.81 9.34
C SER A 22 9.65 10.66 8.49
N VAL A 23 8.35 10.64 8.80
CA VAL A 23 7.30 11.32 8.02
C VAL A 23 6.35 12.05 8.96
N THR A 24 6.13 13.34 8.74
CA THR A 24 5.13 14.14 9.45
C THR A 24 4.13 14.75 8.49
N ILE A 25 2.84 14.46 8.66
CA ILE A 25 1.77 15.03 7.85
C ILE A 25 1.18 16.27 8.53
N TYR A 26 0.89 17.31 7.75
CA TYR A 26 0.23 18.54 8.16
C TYR A 26 -1.02 18.79 7.32
N LEU A 27 -2.14 19.07 7.97
CA LEU A 27 -3.42 19.37 7.34
C LEU A 27 -4.01 20.67 7.90
N GLY A 28 -4.64 21.46 7.02
CA GLY A 28 -5.32 22.69 7.42
C GLY A 28 -6.65 22.46 8.13
N LYS A 29 -7.32 21.34 7.87
CA LYS A 29 -8.64 21.00 8.40
C LYS A 29 -8.85 19.49 8.53
N ARG A 30 -9.83 19.12 9.35
CA ARG A 30 -10.29 17.73 9.55
C ARG A 30 -11.61 17.47 8.84
N ASP A 31 -12.45 18.49 8.76
CA ASP A 31 -13.74 18.45 8.08
C ASP A 31 -13.60 19.09 6.69
N TYR A 32 -14.05 18.38 5.65
CA TYR A 32 -14.01 18.82 4.26
C TYR A 32 -15.45 18.96 3.79
N ILE A 33 -15.81 20.12 3.26
CA ILE A 33 -17.19 20.41 2.87
C ILE A 33 -17.48 19.71 1.54
N ASP A 34 -18.55 18.92 1.53
CA ASP A 34 -19.12 18.33 0.33
C ASP A 34 -20.24 19.23 -0.20
N HIS A 35 -20.01 19.85 -1.35
CA HIS A 35 -21.07 20.54 -2.10
C HIS A 35 -21.59 19.63 -3.20
N ILE A 36 -22.87 19.77 -3.55
CA ILE A 36 -23.55 18.98 -4.60
C ILE A 36 -22.75 18.93 -5.92
N SER A 37 -22.02 20.00 -6.27
CA SER A 37 -21.21 20.06 -7.49
C SER A 37 -19.74 19.65 -7.31
N LYS A 38 -19.19 19.74 -6.10
CA LYS A 38 -17.76 19.52 -5.85
C LYS A 38 -17.46 19.37 -4.35
N VAL A 39 -16.57 18.44 -4.04
CA VAL A 39 -16.01 18.29 -2.69
C VAL A 39 -14.72 19.12 -2.55
N GLU A 40 -14.54 19.75 -1.39
CA GLU A 40 -13.27 20.40 -1.06
C GLU A 40 -12.12 19.36 -0.98
N PRO A 41 -10.99 19.56 -1.70
CA PRO A 41 -9.89 18.60 -1.69
C PRO A 41 -9.13 18.60 -0.36
N VAL A 42 -8.48 17.46 -0.06
CA VAL A 42 -7.53 17.34 1.05
C VAL A 42 -6.24 18.05 0.67
N ASP A 43 -6.01 19.19 1.32
CA ASP A 43 -4.85 20.05 1.14
C ASP A 43 -3.91 19.97 2.35
N GLY A 44 -2.66 19.60 2.10
CA GLY A 44 -1.65 19.48 3.13
C GLY A 44 -0.22 19.47 2.61
N VAL A 45 0.70 19.32 3.56
CA VAL A 45 2.12 19.10 3.28
C VAL A 45 2.65 17.93 4.12
N VAL A 46 3.71 17.30 3.62
CA VAL A 46 4.46 16.28 4.34
C VAL A 46 5.87 16.78 4.57
N LEU A 47 6.29 16.81 5.83
CA LEU A 47 7.69 16.99 6.22
C LEU A 47 8.35 15.62 6.27
N VAL A 48 9.48 15.50 5.59
CA VAL A 48 10.21 14.25 5.38
C VAL A 48 11.60 14.37 6.02
N ASP A 49 12.03 13.35 6.75
CA ASP A 49 13.40 13.26 7.24
C ASP A 49 14.29 12.57 6.19
N PRO A 50 15.17 13.30 5.48
CA PRO A 50 15.93 12.76 4.35
C PRO A 50 16.93 11.66 4.75
N GLU A 51 17.38 11.63 6.01
CA GLU A 51 18.28 10.58 6.49
C GLU A 51 17.54 9.26 6.63
N LEU A 52 16.33 9.30 7.20
CA LEU A 52 15.51 8.12 7.46
C LEU A 52 14.78 7.60 6.21
N VAL A 53 14.50 8.45 5.23
CA VAL A 53 13.83 8.05 3.97
C VAL A 53 14.78 7.89 2.79
N LYS A 54 16.10 7.83 3.01
CA LYS A 54 17.08 7.67 1.93
C LYS A 54 16.77 6.43 1.08
N GLY A 55 16.62 6.62 -0.23
CA GLY A 55 16.26 5.55 -1.17
C GLY A 55 14.79 5.09 -1.12
N LYS A 56 13.98 5.63 -0.21
CA LYS A 56 12.55 5.33 -0.08
C LYS A 56 11.71 6.36 -0.84
N LYS A 57 10.46 5.98 -1.12
CA LYS A 57 9.45 6.88 -1.70
C LYS A 57 8.36 7.15 -0.67
N VAL A 58 7.93 8.40 -0.51
CA VAL A 58 6.86 8.78 0.41
C VAL A 58 5.58 9.02 -0.37
N TYR A 59 4.48 8.43 0.09
CA TYR A 59 3.15 8.60 -0.47
C TYR A 59 2.19 9.18 0.55
N VAL A 60 1.16 9.84 0.06
CA VAL A 60 -0.03 10.13 0.83
C VAL A 60 -1.21 9.44 0.14
N SER A 61 -2.02 8.74 0.93
CA SER A 61 -3.24 8.09 0.46
C SER A 61 -4.48 8.61 1.17
N LEU A 62 -5.58 8.71 0.43
CA LEU A 62 -6.93 8.94 0.93
C LEU A 62 -7.75 7.67 0.67
N THR A 63 -8.29 7.09 1.73
CA THR A 63 -9.13 5.89 1.68
C THR A 63 -10.51 6.24 2.22
N CYS A 64 -11.56 5.89 1.48
CA CYS A 64 -12.93 5.86 2.00
C CYS A 64 -13.28 4.39 2.22
N ALA A 65 -13.63 4.02 3.45
CA ALA A 65 -13.95 2.65 3.79
C ALA A 65 -15.31 2.56 4.47
N PHE A 66 -16.09 1.55 4.09
CA PHE A 66 -17.22 1.09 4.87
C PHE A 66 -16.71 0.07 5.88
N ARG A 67 -17.01 0.28 7.16
CA ARG A 67 -16.65 -0.61 8.27
C ARG A 67 -17.91 -1.10 8.96
N TYR A 68 -17.92 -2.37 9.31
CA TYR A 68 -18.92 -3.01 10.14
C TYR A 68 -18.22 -3.93 11.14
N GLY A 69 -18.66 -3.89 12.40
CA GLY A 69 -18.00 -4.53 13.52
C GLY A 69 -17.09 -3.57 14.29
N GLN A 70 -16.82 -3.90 15.56
CA GLN A 70 -15.97 -3.10 16.43
C GLN A 70 -14.49 -3.48 16.28
N GLU A 71 -13.60 -2.48 16.19
CA GLU A 71 -12.14 -2.69 16.03
C GLU A 71 -11.50 -3.40 17.24
N ASP A 72 -12.13 -3.32 18.41
CA ASP A 72 -11.61 -3.81 19.69
C ASP A 72 -12.26 -5.13 20.19
N ILE A 73 -13.11 -5.82 19.42
CA ILE A 73 -13.77 -7.05 19.91
C ILE A 73 -12.95 -8.31 19.58
N ASP A 74 -12.29 -8.78 20.62
CA ASP A 74 -11.52 -10.03 20.74
C ASP A 74 -12.36 -11.33 20.73
N VAL A 75 -13.61 -11.31 20.26
CA VAL A 75 -14.54 -12.44 20.32
C VAL A 75 -15.37 -12.53 19.03
N ILE A 76 -15.00 -13.44 18.13
CA ILE A 76 -15.81 -14.03 17.04
C ILE A 76 -16.86 -13.07 16.42
N GLY A 77 -16.46 -11.85 16.07
CA GLY A 77 -17.29 -10.85 15.42
C GLY A 77 -16.79 -10.64 14.00
N LEU A 78 -17.66 -10.78 13.01
CA LEU A 78 -17.37 -10.51 11.61
C LEU A 78 -17.00 -9.03 11.45
N THR A 79 -15.70 -8.72 11.49
CA THR A 79 -15.20 -7.41 11.08
C THR A 79 -15.21 -7.37 9.56
N PHE A 80 -16.11 -6.57 9.01
CA PHE A 80 -16.23 -6.37 7.58
C PHE A 80 -15.75 -4.97 7.25
N ARG A 81 -14.68 -4.89 6.46
CA ARG A 81 -14.19 -3.65 5.89
C ARG A 81 -14.23 -3.76 4.37
N ARG A 82 -14.84 -2.78 3.72
CA ARG A 82 -14.85 -2.65 2.27
C ARG A 82 -14.36 -1.25 1.91
N ASP A 83 -13.25 -1.17 1.21
CA ASP A 83 -12.78 0.10 0.67
C ASP A 83 -13.70 0.52 -0.49
N LEU A 84 -14.37 1.66 -0.33
CA LEU A 84 -15.26 2.27 -1.32
C LEU A 84 -14.47 3.13 -2.32
N TYR A 85 -13.37 3.71 -1.86
CA TYR A 85 -12.47 4.50 -2.69
C TYR A 85 -11.06 4.49 -2.12
N PHE A 86 -10.09 4.46 -3.03
CA PHE A 86 -8.68 4.58 -2.69
C PHE A 86 -7.99 5.53 -3.66
N SER A 87 -7.22 6.46 -3.08
CA SER A 87 -6.43 7.44 -3.79
C SER A 87 -5.05 7.51 -3.21
N ARG A 88 -4.03 7.64 -4.06
CA ARG A 88 -2.64 7.75 -3.62
C ARG A 88 -1.86 8.68 -4.55
N VAL A 89 -1.02 9.52 -3.95
CA VAL A 89 -0.10 10.46 -4.62
C VAL A 89 1.30 10.25 -4.05
N GLN A 90 2.33 10.30 -4.91
CA GLN A 90 3.72 10.30 -4.48
C GLN A 90 4.13 11.72 -4.12
N VAL A 91 4.68 11.89 -2.92
CA VAL A 91 5.08 13.21 -2.40
C VAL A 91 6.61 13.37 -2.40
N TYR A 92 7.35 12.27 -2.20
CA TYR A 92 8.81 12.27 -2.25
C TYR A 92 9.34 10.98 -2.93
N PRO A 93 10.39 11.05 -3.77
CA PRO A 93 10.87 12.28 -4.40
C PRO A 93 9.76 12.90 -5.26
N PRO A 94 9.70 14.24 -5.39
CA PRO A 94 8.68 14.90 -6.21
C PRO A 94 8.80 14.46 -7.66
N VAL A 95 7.68 14.05 -8.27
CA VAL A 95 7.63 13.55 -9.65
C VAL A 95 6.79 14.53 -10.46
N GLY A 96 7.36 15.09 -11.53
CA GLY A 96 6.63 16.00 -12.43
C GLY A 96 6.54 17.46 -11.95
N ALA A 97 5.91 18.30 -12.78
CA ALA A 97 5.62 19.68 -12.45
C ALA A 97 4.43 19.72 -11.47
N SER A 98 4.72 19.88 -10.18
CA SER A 98 3.69 20.10 -9.16
C SER A 98 2.76 21.24 -9.61
N SER A 99 1.45 21.02 -9.51
CA SER A 99 0.48 22.10 -9.64
C SER A 99 0.84 23.25 -8.69
N ALA A 100 0.50 24.48 -9.08
CA ALA A 100 0.79 25.66 -8.27
C ALA A 100 0.30 25.44 -6.82
N PRO A 101 1.17 25.62 -5.81
CA PRO A 101 0.83 25.33 -4.43
C PRO A 101 -0.28 26.26 -3.93
N THR A 102 -1.08 25.77 -2.98
CA THR A 102 -2.11 26.60 -2.35
C THR A 102 -1.49 27.62 -1.40
N LYS A 103 -2.24 28.67 -1.02
CA LYS A 103 -1.77 29.65 -0.01
C LYS A 103 -1.40 29.00 1.32
N LEU A 104 -2.10 27.92 1.68
CA LEU A 104 -1.81 27.12 2.87
C LEU A 104 -0.46 26.41 2.72
N GLN A 105 -0.27 25.70 1.60
CA GLN A 105 0.98 25.00 1.30
C GLN A 105 2.16 25.97 1.26
N GLU A 106 2.06 27.11 0.56
CA GLU A 106 3.10 28.14 0.53
C GLU A 106 3.51 28.61 1.94
N SER A 107 2.54 28.84 2.81
CA SER A 107 2.78 29.28 4.19
C SER A 107 3.48 28.18 5.01
N LEU A 108 3.10 26.92 4.82
CA LEU A 108 3.69 25.79 5.51
C LEU A 108 5.09 25.46 4.99
N LEU A 109 5.31 25.51 3.67
CA LEU A 109 6.61 25.32 3.03
C LEU A 109 7.63 26.34 3.56
N LYS A 110 7.24 27.63 3.63
CA LYS A 110 8.09 28.69 4.20
C LYS A 110 8.40 28.48 5.68
N LYS A 111 7.44 27.93 6.45
CA LYS A 111 7.57 27.75 7.90
C LYS A 111 8.34 26.48 8.29
N LEU A 112 8.20 25.39 7.54
CA LEU A 112 8.71 24.06 7.87
C LEU A 112 10.05 23.74 7.19
N GLY A 113 10.41 24.45 6.12
CA GLY A 113 11.72 24.35 5.47
C GLY A 113 11.75 23.41 4.25
N ALA A 114 12.96 23.17 3.73
CA ALA A 114 13.20 22.59 2.41
C ALA A 114 12.75 21.13 2.23
N ASN A 115 12.65 20.34 3.32
CA ASN A 115 12.23 18.94 3.27
C ASN A 115 10.70 18.78 3.39
N THR A 116 9.96 19.83 3.05
CA THR A 116 8.51 19.88 3.11
C THR A 116 7.96 19.83 1.69
N TYR A 117 7.01 18.93 1.45
CA TYR A 117 6.49 18.64 0.12
C TYR A 117 4.96 18.73 0.12
N PRO A 118 4.35 19.45 -0.84
CA PRO A 118 2.90 19.60 -0.90
C PRO A 118 2.21 18.36 -1.46
N PHE A 119 0.95 18.16 -1.11
CA PHE A 119 0.07 17.19 -1.76
C PHE A 119 -1.36 17.70 -1.82
N LEU A 120 -2.12 17.19 -2.80
CA LEU A 120 -3.54 17.47 -2.96
C LEU A 120 -4.26 16.18 -3.32
N LEU A 121 -5.32 15.83 -2.58
CA LEU A 121 -6.16 14.68 -2.90
C LEU A 121 -7.59 15.14 -3.15
N THR A 122 -8.13 14.80 -4.32
CA THR A 122 -9.52 15.08 -4.69
C THR A 122 -10.41 13.89 -4.38
N PHE A 123 -11.67 14.21 -4.07
CA PHE A 123 -12.74 13.24 -3.93
C PHE A 123 -13.52 13.19 -5.24
N PRO A 124 -13.90 11.99 -5.72
CA PRO A 124 -14.92 11.86 -6.75
C PRO A 124 -16.32 12.14 -6.18
N ASP A 125 -17.25 12.39 -7.09
CA ASP A 125 -18.66 12.78 -6.84
C ASP A 125 -19.57 11.63 -6.42
N TYR A 126 -19.14 10.37 -6.58
CA TYR A 126 -19.92 9.19 -6.21
C TYR A 126 -19.70 8.70 -4.76
N LEU A 127 -18.92 9.41 -3.94
CA LEU A 127 -18.65 8.97 -2.57
C LEU A 127 -19.73 9.39 -1.59
N PRO A 128 -20.08 8.54 -0.61
CA PRO A 128 -20.95 8.94 0.49
C PRO A 128 -20.22 9.86 1.49
N CYS A 129 -20.99 10.66 2.23
CA CYS A 129 -20.46 11.40 3.38
C CYS A 129 -20.02 10.48 4.51
N SER A 130 -19.14 10.99 5.40
CA SER A 130 -18.80 10.26 6.62
C SER A 130 -20.02 10.13 7.52
N VAL A 131 -20.41 8.89 7.81
CA VAL A 131 -21.57 8.58 8.65
C VAL A 131 -21.24 7.38 9.52
N MET A 132 -21.58 7.43 10.80
CA MET A 132 -21.42 6.31 11.71
C MET A 132 -22.72 6.09 12.47
N LEU A 133 -23.15 4.84 12.53
CA LEU A 133 -24.26 4.40 13.38
C LEU A 133 -23.73 4.23 14.81
N GLN A 134 -24.29 5.01 15.72
CA GLN A 134 -24.03 4.84 17.13
C GLN A 134 -24.79 3.60 17.64
N PRO A 135 -24.10 2.58 18.17
CA PRO A 135 -24.78 1.42 18.72
C PRO A 135 -25.56 1.78 19.99
N ALA A 136 -26.73 1.17 20.18
CA ALA A 136 -27.42 1.24 21.46
C ALA A 136 -26.64 0.46 22.54
N PRO A 137 -26.87 0.69 23.84
CA PRO A 137 -26.15 -0.03 24.92
C PRO A 137 -26.22 -1.56 24.81
N GLN A 138 -27.29 -2.09 24.23
CA GLN A 138 -27.49 -3.52 23.97
C GLN A 138 -26.81 -4.03 22.68
N ASP A 139 -26.37 -3.16 21.78
CA ASP A 139 -25.77 -3.49 20.48
C ASP A 139 -24.24 -3.47 20.53
N VAL A 140 -23.69 -4.20 21.52
CA VAL A 140 -22.24 -4.36 21.68
C VAL A 140 -21.65 -4.98 20.40
N GLY A 141 -20.65 -4.31 19.81
CA GLY A 141 -19.91 -4.84 18.67
C GLY A 141 -20.47 -4.60 17.29
N LYS A 142 -21.58 -3.87 17.16
CA LYS A 142 -22.22 -3.58 15.87
C LYS A 142 -21.96 -2.14 15.39
N SER A 143 -20.74 -1.61 15.59
CA SER A 143 -20.38 -0.32 15.00
C SER A 143 -20.37 -0.45 13.48
N CYS A 144 -21.05 0.46 12.80
CA CYS A 144 -21.16 0.46 11.35
C CYS A 144 -21.02 1.88 10.85
N GLY A 145 -20.22 2.12 9.82
CA GLY A 145 -20.07 3.46 9.28
C GLY A 145 -19.16 3.54 8.06
N VAL A 146 -19.19 4.71 7.44
CA VAL A 146 -18.23 5.13 6.44
C VAL A 146 -17.28 6.16 7.04
N ASP A 147 -15.99 5.86 6.96
CA ASP A 147 -14.92 6.74 7.41
C ASP A 147 -13.93 7.07 6.28
N PHE A 148 -13.28 8.21 6.43
CA PHE A 148 -12.23 8.67 5.53
C PHE A 148 -10.90 8.70 6.26
N GLU A 149 -9.89 8.05 5.69
CA GLU A 149 -8.58 7.89 6.28
C GLU A 149 -7.50 8.49 5.36
N VAL A 150 -6.77 9.48 5.88
CA VAL A 150 -5.60 10.05 5.22
C VAL A 150 -4.34 9.50 5.87
N LYS A 151 -3.49 8.80 5.10
CA LYS A 151 -2.22 8.24 5.56
C LYS A 151 -1.06 8.82 4.78
N ALA A 152 0.01 9.17 5.48
CA ALA A 152 1.32 9.40 4.88
C ALA A 152 2.27 8.28 5.32
N PHE A 153 3.00 7.69 4.37
CA PHE A 153 3.93 6.59 4.65
C PHE A 153 5.08 6.57 3.66
N ALA A 154 6.26 6.16 4.12
CA ALA A 154 7.37 5.79 3.25
C ALA A 154 7.22 4.32 2.84
N THR A 155 7.34 4.02 1.55
CA THR A 155 7.42 2.65 1.04
C THR A 155 8.86 2.28 0.75
N ASP A 156 9.22 1.09 1.18
CA ASP A 156 10.40 0.41 0.70
C ASP A 156 10.15 -0.17 -0.71
N THR A 157 11.20 -0.17 -1.52
CA THR A 157 11.24 -0.92 -2.78
C THR A 157 12.19 -2.08 -2.56
N TYR A 158 11.68 -3.29 -2.74
CA TYR A 158 12.44 -4.53 -2.68
C TYR A 158 12.53 -5.11 -4.09
N PHE A 159 13.61 -5.83 -4.33
CA PHE A 159 13.83 -6.50 -5.61
C PHE A 159 13.44 -7.97 -5.55
N HIS A 160 13.07 -8.54 -6.70
CA HIS A 160 12.81 -9.98 -6.80
C HIS A 160 14.04 -10.78 -6.33
N GLY A 161 13.81 -11.76 -5.47
CA GLY A 161 14.87 -12.56 -4.83
C GLY A 161 15.55 -11.90 -3.62
N GLU A 162 15.31 -10.63 -3.36
CA GLU A 162 15.85 -9.95 -2.19
C GLU A 162 15.07 -10.33 -0.91
N PRO A 163 15.76 -10.59 0.22
CA PRO A 163 15.09 -10.79 1.50
C PRO A 163 14.43 -9.51 2.02
N ILE A 164 13.20 -9.63 2.54
CA ILE A 164 12.42 -8.55 3.13
C ILE A 164 12.46 -8.68 4.67
N PRO A 165 13.31 -7.91 5.38
CA PRO A 165 13.33 -7.91 6.84
C PRO A 165 12.17 -7.10 7.42
N VAL A 166 11.28 -7.76 8.15
CA VAL A 166 10.13 -7.15 8.82
C VAL A 166 10.38 -7.10 10.32
N THR A 167 10.66 -5.90 10.84
CA THR A 167 10.80 -5.67 12.28
C THR A 167 9.44 -5.34 12.90
N VAL A 168 8.99 -6.19 13.82
CA VAL A 168 7.74 -6.05 14.57
C VAL A 168 8.06 -5.69 16.02
N THR A 169 7.64 -4.51 16.45
CA THR A 169 7.65 -4.08 17.86
C THR A 169 6.23 -4.08 18.39
N VAL A 170 5.99 -4.90 19.41
CA VAL A 170 4.70 -5.02 20.09
C VAL A 170 4.87 -4.60 21.54
N THR A 171 4.09 -3.61 21.98
CA THR A 171 3.98 -3.21 23.39
C THR A 171 2.59 -3.57 23.88
N ASN A 172 2.49 -4.60 24.71
CA ASN A 172 1.23 -5.13 25.19
C ASN A 172 0.87 -4.49 26.54
N HIS A 173 -0.07 -3.54 26.54
CA HIS A 173 -0.63 -2.94 27.75
C HIS A 173 -1.91 -3.65 28.24
N THR A 174 -2.28 -4.77 27.62
CA THR A 174 -3.51 -5.50 27.93
C THR A 174 -3.27 -6.58 28.98
N GLU A 175 -4.36 -7.16 29.51
CA GLU A 175 -4.32 -8.31 30.42
C GLU A 175 -4.21 -9.66 29.69
N LYS A 176 -4.22 -9.67 28.35
CA LYS A 176 -4.16 -10.90 27.54
C LYS A 176 -2.76 -11.17 27.03
N THR A 177 -2.45 -12.45 26.82
CA THR A 177 -1.16 -12.88 26.27
C THR A 177 -1.24 -13.00 24.75
N VAL A 178 -0.32 -12.34 24.03
CA VAL A 178 -0.09 -12.61 22.61
C VAL A 178 0.62 -13.96 22.49
N LYS A 179 0.01 -14.90 21.79
CA LYS A 179 0.47 -16.30 21.65
C LYS A 179 1.46 -16.48 20.51
N LYS A 180 1.26 -15.73 19.42
CA LYS A 180 1.96 -15.93 18.15
C LYS A 180 2.00 -14.65 17.34
N ILE A 181 3.10 -14.45 16.64
CA ILE A 181 3.26 -13.39 15.63
C ILE A 181 3.45 -14.07 14.29
N LYS A 182 2.65 -13.69 13.29
CA LYS A 182 2.70 -14.22 11.94
C LYS A 182 2.83 -13.06 10.96
N VAL A 183 3.82 -13.12 10.09
CA VAL A 183 4.08 -12.13 9.06
C VAL A 183 3.85 -12.78 7.70
N ILE A 184 3.14 -12.10 6.82
CA ILE A 184 2.71 -12.62 5.53
C ILE A 184 2.99 -11.55 4.49
N VAL A 185 3.64 -11.89 3.38
CA VAL A 185 3.63 -11.04 2.19
C VAL A 185 2.44 -11.47 1.34
N GLU A 186 1.52 -10.55 1.06
CA GLU A 186 0.38 -10.77 0.18
C GLU A 186 0.57 -10.01 -1.14
N GLN A 187 0.26 -10.69 -2.25
CA GLN A 187 0.10 -10.08 -3.56
C GLN A 187 -1.38 -9.78 -3.76
N VAL A 188 -1.67 -8.53 -4.13
CA VAL A 188 -3.00 -8.05 -4.49
C VAL A 188 -3.01 -7.73 -5.98
N ALA A 189 -3.81 -8.47 -6.74
CA ALA A 189 -4.07 -8.19 -8.15
C ALA A 189 -5.51 -7.70 -8.32
N ASN A 190 -5.66 -6.45 -8.77
CA ASN A 190 -6.94 -5.84 -9.10
C ASN A 190 -7.08 -5.82 -10.63
N VAL A 191 -8.01 -6.59 -11.16
CA VAL A 191 -8.32 -6.65 -12.60
C VAL A 191 -9.38 -5.60 -12.88
N VAL A 192 -9.03 -4.58 -13.66
CA VAL A 192 -9.89 -3.45 -14.00
C VAL A 192 -10.11 -3.50 -15.51
N LEU A 193 -11.11 -4.26 -15.96
CA LEU A 193 -11.47 -4.38 -17.38
C LEU A 193 -12.98 -4.18 -17.57
N TYR A 194 -13.75 -5.26 -17.43
CA TYR A 194 -15.21 -5.28 -17.52
C TYR A 194 -15.88 -5.40 -16.14
N SER A 195 -15.18 -6.04 -15.19
CA SER A 195 -15.47 -6.16 -13.77
C SER A 195 -14.26 -5.65 -12.98
N SER A 196 -14.45 -5.32 -11.70
CA SER A 196 -13.36 -5.04 -10.75
C SER A 196 -13.17 -6.27 -9.87
N ASP A 197 -12.34 -7.20 -10.34
CA ASP A 197 -12.04 -8.45 -9.63
C ASP A 197 -10.78 -8.31 -8.79
N TYR A 198 -10.82 -8.81 -7.56
CA TYR A 198 -9.73 -8.70 -6.59
C TYR A 198 -9.22 -10.08 -6.21
N TYR A 199 -7.95 -10.34 -6.48
CA TYR A 199 -7.25 -11.53 -6.05
C TYR A 199 -6.20 -11.16 -5.00
N VAL A 200 -6.37 -11.67 -3.78
CA VAL A 200 -5.41 -11.52 -2.70
C VAL A 200 -4.85 -12.89 -2.37
N LYS A 201 -3.53 -13.06 -2.52
CA LYS A 201 -2.85 -14.33 -2.28
C LYS A 201 -1.57 -14.14 -1.48
N PRO A 202 -1.34 -14.93 -0.42
CA PRO A 202 -0.04 -14.93 0.25
C PRO A 202 1.02 -15.47 -0.72
N VAL A 203 2.19 -14.83 -0.74
CA VAL A 203 3.37 -15.23 -1.55
C VAL A 203 4.59 -15.55 -0.68
N ALA A 204 4.62 -15.11 0.57
CA ALA A 204 5.58 -15.57 1.57
C ALA A 204 4.94 -15.49 2.95
N MET A 205 5.39 -16.33 3.89
CA MET A 205 4.83 -16.38 5.23
C MET A 205 5.87 -16.89 6.22
N GLU A 206 6.04 -16.17 7.32
CA GLU A 206 6.89 -16.56 8.45
C GLU A 206 6.13 -16.38 9.76
N GLU A 207 6.43 -17.19 10.76
CA GLU A 207 5.76 -17.12 12.06
C GLU A 207 6.70 -17.44 13.23
N THR A 208 6.45 -16.80 14.37
CA THR A 208 7.12 -17.10 15.64
C THR A 208 6.10 -17.40 16.73
N GLN A 209 6.46 -18.33 17.61
CA GLN A 209 5.70 -18.73 18.79
C GLN A 209 6.13 -17.94 20.05
N ASP A 210 6.94 -16.89 19.88
CA ASP A 210 7.35 -15.99 20.95
C ASP A 210 6.10 -15.34 21.59
N LYS A 211 5.88 -15.63 22.88
CA LYS A 211 4.72 -15.12 23.62
C LYS A 211 5.02 -13.75 24.23
N ILE A 212 4.04 -12.86 24.19
CA ILE A 212 4.12 -11.54 24.84
C ILE A 212 3.11 -11.49 25.97
N LEU A 213 3.63 -11.51 27.19
CA LEU A 213 2.83 -11.46 28.41
C LEU A 213 2.15 -10.08 28.59
N PRO A 214 1.13 -10.00 29.47
CA PRO A 214 0.52 -8.74 29.88
C PRO A 214 1.55 -7.71 30.36
N SER A 215 1.32 -6.44 30.02
CA SER A 215 2.18 -5.30 30.40
C SER A 215 3.66 -5.42 29.99
N ASN A 216 3.96 -6.17 28.92
CA ASN A 216 5.31 -6.43 28.43
C ASN A 216 5.49 -6.01 26.95
N ALA A 217 6.73 -5.91 26.48
CA ALA A 217 7.05 -5.56 25.10
C ALA A 217 8.03 -6.55 24.46
N LEU A 218 7.90 -6.76 23.15
CA LEU A 218 8.80 -7.58 22.35
C LEU A 218 9.14 -6.85 21.05
N THR A 219 10.41 -6.89 20.65
CA THR A 219 10.84 -6.51 19.31
C THR A 219 11.47 -7.72 18.64
N LYS A 220 11.01 -8.06 17.44
CA LYS A 220 11.49 -9.22 16.67
C LYS A 220 11.56 -8.87 15.19
N THR A 221 12.61 -9.29 14.50
CA THR A 221 12.74 -9.19 13.04
C THR A 221 12.52 -10.57 12.41
N LEU A 222 11.61 -10.65 11.45
CA LEU A 222 11.32 -11.84 10.64
C LEU A 222 11.63 -11.52 9.18
N THR A 223 12.34 -12.40 8.47
CA THR A 223 12.76 -12.14 7.09
C THR A 223 11.99 -13.02 6.13
N LEU A 224 11.36 -12.43 5.11
CA LEU A 224 10.53 -13.13 4.13
C LEU A 224 11.12 -12.98 2.73
N VAL A 225 11.02 -14.01 1.89
CA VAL A 225 11.49 -13.95 0.50
C VAL A 225 10.34 -14.34 -0.46
N PRO A 226 9.66 -13.36 -1.09
CA PRO A 226 8.54 -13.65 -1.99
C PRO A 226 9.06 -14.15 -3.35
N LEU A 227 9.09 -15.48 -3.53
CA LEU A 227 9.59 -16.14 -4.74
C LEU A 227 8.49 -16.93 -5.45
N LEU A 228 8.46 -16.88 -6.78
CA LEU A 228 7.55 -17.72 -7.56
C LEU A 228 7.86 -19.21 -7.35
N ALA A 229 9.12 -19.59 -7.18
CA ALA A 229 9.54 -20.98 -6.94
C ALA A 229 8.75 -21.64 -5.79
N ASN A 230 8.45 -20.89 -4.73
CA ASN A 230 7.70 -21.39 -3.56
C ASN A 230 6.18 -21.35 -3.75
N ASN A 231 5.69 -20.84 -4.88
CA ASN A 231 4.27 -20.57 -5.12
C ASN A 231 3.77 -21.14 -6.46
N ARG A 232 4.55 -21.97 -7.17
CA ARG A 232 4.19 -22.48 -8.50
C ARG A 232 2.86 -23.25 -8.56
N GLU A 233 2.50 -23.93 -7.48
CA GLU A 233 1.25 -24.67 -7.38
C GLU A 233 0.03 -23.76 -7.14
N ARG A 234 0.26 -22.50 -6.71
CA ARG A 234 -0.82 -21.57 -6.36
C ARG A 234 -1.39 -20.93 -7.63
N ARG A 235 -2.72 -20.99 -7.73
CA ARG A 235 -3.49 -20.33 -8.80
C ARG A 235 -4.01 -18.96 -8.35
N GLY A 236 -4.23 -18.07 -9.31
CA GLY A 236 -4.72 -16.71 -9.07
C GLY A 236 -3.64 -15.72 -8.60
N LEU A 237 -2.37 -15.99 -8.91
CA LEU A 237 -1.26 -15.05 -8.76
C LEU A 237 -1.04 -14.30 -10.09
N ALA A 238 -0.68 -13.03 -9.99
CA ALA A 238 -0.18 -12.27 -11.13
C ALA A 238 1.31 -12.59 -11.34
N LEU A 239 1.67 -12.97 -12.57
CA LEU A 239 3.02 -13.30 -13.03
C LEU A 239 3.43 -12.32 -14.15
N ASP A 240 4.72 -12.13 -14.36
CA ASP A 240 5.26 -11.32 -15.46
C ASP A 240 5.47 -12.12 -16.77
N GLY A 241 5.17 -13.42 -16.74
CA GLY A 241 5.35 -14.35 -17.83
C GLY A 241 4.44 -15.57 -17.71
N LYS A 242 4.66 -16.56 -18.59
CA LYS A 242 3.91 -17.83 -18.56
C LYS A 242 4.51 -18.72 -17.48
N ILE A 243 3.65 -19.37 -16.68
CA ILE A 243 4.06 -20.25 -15.57
C ILE A 243 5.07 -21.36 -15.97
N LYS A 244 5.06 -21.77 -17.24
CA LYS A 244 5.94 -22.80 -17.79
C LYS A 244 7.34 -22.31 -18.17
N HIS A 245 7.55 -21.00 -18.31
CA HIS A 245 8.86 -20.46 -18.67
C HIS A 245 9.75 -20.34 -17.44
N GLU A 246 11.03 -20.67 -17.60
CA GLU A 246 12.01 -20.66 -16.51
C GLU A 246 12.30 -19.25 -15.96
N ASP A 247 12.25 -18.25 -16.84
CA ASP A 247 12.52 -16.85 -16.54
C ASP A 247 11.36 -16.09 -15.88
N THR A 248 10.24 -16.77 -15.62
CA THR A 248 9.03 -16.12 -15.08
C THR A 248 9.14 -15.90 -13.58
N ASN A 249 8.74 -14.71 -13.13
CA ASN A 249 8.67 -14.30 -11.74
C ASN A 249 7.24 -13.90 -11.34
N LEU A 250 7.08 -13.55 -10.06
CA LEU A 250 5.88 -12.84 -9.61
C LEU A 250 5.82 -11.48 -10.33
N ALA A 251 4.62 -11.01 -10.69
CA ALA A 251 4.48 -9.72 -11.35
C ALA A 251 5.01 -8.57 -10.46
N SER A 252 5.78 -7.64 -11.03
CA SER A 252 6.21 -6.43 -10.32
C SER A 252 5.02 -5.51 -9.98
N SER A 253 5.21 -4.61 -9.01
CA SER A 253 4.19 -3.65 -8.60
C SER A 253 3.86 -2.66 -9.71
N THR A 254 2.59 -2.46 -10.02
CA THR A 254 2.14 -1.52 -11.05
C THR A 254 2.37 -0.08 -10.60
N ILE A 255 3.02 0.73 -11.46
CA ILE A 255 3.24 2.15 -11.25
C ILE A 255 2.33 2.93 -12.18
N ILE A 256 1.33 3.61 -11.63
CA ILE A 256 0.45 4.51 -12.39
C ILE A 256 1.15 5.88 -12.46
N LYS A 257 1.42 6.34 -13.68
CA LYS A 257 2.02 7.67 -13.91
C LYS A 257 1.00 8.75 -13.57
N GLU A 258 1.47 9.81 -12.93
CA GLU A 258 0.66 10.96 -12.57
C GLU A 258 0.08 11.65 -13.82
N GLY A 259 -1.22 11.99 -13.77
CA GLY A 259 -1.96 12.56 -14.90
C GLY A 259 -2.68 11.55 -15.80
N ILE A 260 -2.49 10.24 -15.59
CA ILE A 260 -3.30 9.20 -16.26
C ILE A 260 -4.50 8.89 -15.37
N ASP A 261 -5.70 8.96 -15.94
CA ASP A 261 -6.95 8.64 -15.24
C ASP A 261 -6.95 7.20 -14.70
N ARG A 262 -7.56 6.96 -13.54
CA ARG A 262 -7.55 5.65 -12.85
C ARG A 262 -8.38 4.58 -13.55
N THR A 263 -8.99 4.93 -14.67
CA THR A 263 -9.63 4.02 -15.63
C THR A 263 -8.61 3.22 -16.45
N VAL A 264 -7.33 3.16 -16.03
CA VAL A 264 -6.32 2.29 -16.65
C VAL A 264 -6.83 0.85 -16.69
N LEU A 265 -7.21 0.42 -17.90
CA LEU A 265 -7.66 -0.92 -18.15
C LEU A 265 -6.47 -1.89 -18.04
N GLY A 266 -6.59 -2.92 -17.20
CA GLY A 266 -5.53 -3.92 -17.04
C GLY A 266 -5.52 -4.59 -15.66
N ILE A 267 -4.39 -5.24 -15.35
CA ILE A 267 -4.15 -5.91 -14.07
C ILE A 267 -3.22 -5.03 -13.24
N LEU A 268 -3.75 -4.46 -12.17
CA LEU A 268 -2.99 -3.63 -11.23
C LEU A 268 -2.48 -4.51 -10.09
N VAL A 269 -1.16 -4.68 -10.02
CA VAL A 269 -0.49 -5.52 -9.02
C VAL A 269 0.09 -4.64 -7.92
N SER A 270 -0.10 -5.04 -6.67
CA SER A 270 0.49 -4.41 -5.50
C SER A 270 0.82 -5.43 -4.43
N TYR A 271 1.68 -5.06 -3.49
CA TYR A 271 2.12 -5.93 -2.40
C TYR A 271 2.03 -5.21 -1.07
N HIS A 272 1.72 -5.96 -0.02
CA HIS A 272 1.83 -5.51 1.35
C HIS A 272 2.33 -6.63 2.26
N VAL A 273 2.99 -6.22 3.33
CA VAL A 273 3.30 -7.08 4.47
C VAL A 273 2.11 -6.99 5.42
N LYS A 274 1.51 -8.13 5.73
CA LYS A 274 0.47 -8.30 6.75
C LYS A 274 1.05 -8.91 8.00
N VAL A 275 1.01 -8.19 9.11
CA VAL A 275 1.42 -8.68 10.43
C VAL A 275 0.15 -9.06 11.19
N LYS A 276 0.07 -10.32 11.62
CA LYS A 276 -1.00 -10.87 12.44
C LYS A 276 -0.50 -11.24 13.82
N LEU A 277 -1.23 -10.85 14.85
CA LEU A 277 -1.02 -11.24 16.24
C LEU A 277 -2.17 -12.16 16.67
N THR A 278 -1.86 -13.34 17.18
CA THR A 278 -2.84 -14.25 17.76
C THR A 278 -2.86 -14.05 19.27
N VAL A 279 -4.00 -13.64 19.83
CA VAL A 279 -4.19 -13.42 21.27
C VAL A 279 -5.30 -14.35 21.76
N SER A 280 -6.49 -13.81 22.03
CA SER A 280 -7.75 -14.57 22.15
C SER A 280 -8.57 -14.54 20.86
N GLY A 281 -8.35 -13.54 19.99
CA GLY A 281 -8.69 -13.51 18.57
C GLY A 281 -7.46 -13.29 17.68
N GLU A 282 -7.68 -12.90 16.41
CA GLU A 282 -6.63 -12.43 15.50
C GLU A 282 -6.74 -10.92 15.29
N VAL A 283 -5.64 -10.19 15.49
CA VAL A 283 -5.52 -8.77 15.11
C VAL A 283 -4.49 -8.68 13.98
N ALA A 284 -4.78 -7.88 12.94
CA ALA A 284 -3.90 -7.74 11.78
C ALA A 284 -3.68 -6.28 11.40
N THR A 285 -2.50 -5.99 10.86
CA THR A 285 -2.18 -4.70 10.22
C THR A 285 -1.36 -4.93 8.96
N GLU A 286 -1.43 -3.98 8.02
CA GLU A 286 -0.85 -4.11 6.69
C GLU A 286 0.02 -2.90 6.37
N VAL A 287 1.19 -3.15 5.79
CA VAL A 287 2.15 -2.14 5.36
C VAL A 287 2.50 -2.37 3.89
N PRO A 288 2.15 -1.45 2.98
CA PRO A 288 2.43 -1.61 1.56
C PRO A 288 3.91 -1.42 1.25
N PHE A 289 4.41 -2.17 0.26
CA PHE A 289 5.75 -2.00 -0.31
C PHE A 289 5.71 -2.22 -1.83
N ARG A 290 6.83 -1.97 -2.50
CA ARG A 290 6.96 -2.26 -3.94
C ARG A 290 7.93 -3.41 -4.15
N LEU A 291 7.51 -4.38 -4.96
CA LEU A 291 8.36 -5.44 -5.48
C LEU A 291 8.63 -5.19 -6.97
N MET A 292 9.89 -5.06 -7.36
CA MET A 292 10.31 -4.68 -8.72
C MET A 292 11.48 -5.53 -9.21
N HIS A 293 11.76 -5.49 -10.51
CA HIS A 293 13.07 -5.89 -11.00
C HIS A 293 14.12 -4.81 -10.67
N PRO A 294 15.39 -5.19 -10.42
CA PRO A 294 16.48 -4.23 -10.32
C PRO A 294 16.59 -3.42 -11.61
N GLN A 295 17.01 -2.16 -11.48
CA GLN A 295 17.23 -1.32 -12.65
C GLN A 295 18.39 -1.92 -13.46
N PRO A 296 18.24 -2.09 -14.79
CA PRO A 296 19.36 -2.52 -15.62
C PRO A 296 20.50 -1.51 -15.52
N GLU A 297 21.74 -2.01 -15.58
CA GLU A 297 22.92 -1.14 -15.66
C GLU A 297 22.79 -0.22 -16.87
N ASP A 298 23.26 1.02 -16.73
CA ASP A 298 23.20 2.01 -17.82
C ASP A 298 23.83 1.38 -19.06
N PRO A 299 23.16 1.42 -20.22
CA PRO A 299 23.76 0.97 -21.46
C PRO A 299 24.93 1.92 -21.74
N GLY A 300 26.11 1.56 -21.25
CA GLY A 300 27.37 2.15 -21.71
C GLY A 300 27.38 2.11 -23.23
N HIS A 301 28.12 3.05 -23.84
CA HIS A 301 28.32 3.06 -25.29
C HIS A 301 28.51 1.63 -25.79
N PHE A 302 27.58 1.16 -26.64
CA PHE A 302 27.72 -0.09 -27.37
C PHE A 302 29.00 0.00 -28.20
N GLN A 303 30.12 -0.38 -27.61
CA GLN A 303 31.35 -0.67 -28.32
C GLN A 303 31.16 -2.07 -28.89
N ASP A 304 31.54 -2.27 -30.15
CA ASP A 304 31.46 -3.54 -30.87
C ASP A 304 32.15 -4.66 -30.08
N GLU A 305 31.42 -5.32 -29.19
CA GLU A 305 31.90 -6.45 -28.40
C GLU A 305 31.00 -7.65 -28.65
N ASN A 306 31.64 -8.75 -29.07
CA ASN A 306 31.16 -10.14 -29.13
C ASN A 306 29.63 -10.34 -29.00
N LEU A 307 28.91 -10.03 -30.09
CA LEU A 307 27.49 -10.30 -30.20
C LEU A 307 27.24 -11.81 -30.16
N VAL A 308 26.62 -12.29 -29.09
CA VAL A 308 26.15 -13.67 -28.96
C VAL A 308 24.68 -13.71 -29.38
N PHE A 309 24.36 -14.49 -30.41
CA PHE A 309 22.99 -14.71 -30.85
C PHE A 309 22.39 -15.89 -30.10
N GLU A 310 21.31 -15.64 -29.39
CA GLU A 310 20.49 -16.68 -28.76
C GLU A 310 19.10 -16.69 -29.40
N GLU A 311 18.42 -17.84 -29.36
CA GLU A 311 17.04 -17.92 -29.84
C GLU A 311 16.09 -17.11 -28.96
N PHE A 312 15.12 -16.44 -29.58
CA PHE A 312 14.09 -15.68 -28.86
C PHE A 312 13.14 -16.59 -28.05
N ALA A 313 13.10 -17.88 -28.35
CA ALA A 313 12.25 -18.85 -27.66
C ALA A 313 12.71 -19.04 -26.21
N ARG A 314 11.82 -18.75 -25.26
CA ARG A 314 12.09 -18.95 -23.83
C ARG A 314 12.16 -20.43 -23.48
N GLN A 315 13.11 -20.78 -22.61
CA GLN A 315 13.25 -22.13 -22.10
C GLN A 315 12.08 -22.48 -21.17
N ASN A 316 11.50 -23.67 -21.38
CA ASN A 316 10.49 -24.21 -20.48
C ASN A 316 11.16 -24.87 -19.27
N LEU A 317 10.48 -24.80 -18.14
CA LEU A 317 10.88 -25.51 -16.93
C LEU A 317 10.83 -27.02 -17.17
N LYS A 318 11.90 -27.70 -16.78
CA LYS A 318 11.91 -29.15 -16.69
C LYS A 318 11.01 -29.55 -15.52
N ASP A 319 9.98 -30.33 -15.80
CA ASP A 319 8.98 -30.87 -14.86
C ASP A 319 7.91 -29.89 -14.34
N THR A 320 6.97 -29.53 -15.21
CA THR A 320 5.59 -29.25 -14.77
C THR A 320 4.67 -30.18 -15.54
N GLY A 321 4.02 -31.10 -14.81
CA GLY A 321 3.07 -32.06 -15.34
C GLY A 321 2.09 -31.45 -16.35
N GLU A 322 1.77 -32.27 -17.36
CA GLU A 322 0.98 -31.95 -18.55
C GLU A 322 -0.13 -30.91 -18.26
N THR A 323 0.03 -29.72 -18.82
CA THR A 323 -1.08 -28.78 -18.99
C THR A 323 -1.65 -29.03 -20.39
N GLU A 324 -2.96 -29.28 -20.49
CA GLU A 324 -3.68 -29.77 -21.69
C GLU A 324 -3.58 -28.90 -22.96
N GLU A 325 -2.85 -27.79 -22.96
CA GLU A 325 -2.71 -26.93 -24.15
C GLU A 325 -1.80 -27.49 -25.25
N GLY A 326 -1.04 -28.57 -24.99
CA GLY A 326 -0.09 -29.16 -25.95
C GLY A 326 -0.70 -30.03 -27.06
N LYS A 327 -1.94 -30.51 -26.93
CA LYS A 327 -2.51 -31.52 -27.86
C LYS A 327 -3.20 -30.96 -29.12
N LYS A 328 -3.25 -29.63 -29.32
CA LYS A 328 -3.98 -29.04 -30.47
C LYS A 328 -3.10 -28.48 -31.60
N GLN A 329 -1.78 -28.48 -31.47
CA GLN A 329 -0.90 -27.92 -32.51
C GLN A 329 -0.26 -28.95 -33.45
N GLU A 330 -0.33 -30.25 -33.16
CA GLU A 330 0.26 -31.29 -34.03
C GLU A 330 -0.71 -31.91 -35.05
N ALA A 331 -1.97 -31.48 -35.11
CA ALA A 331 -2.98 -32.12 -35.97
C ALA A 331 -3.39 -31.32 -37.23
N VAL A 332 -2.60 -30.32 -37.66
CA VAL A 332 -2.97 -29.47 -38.83
C VAL A 332 -1.94 -29.52 -39.97
N ASN A 333 -0.90 -30.35 -39.88
CA ASN A 333 0.06 -30.55 -40.97
C ASN A 333 0.11 -32.02 -41.38
N ASP A 334 -0.97 -32.53 -41.97
CA ASP A 334 -0.94 -33.59 -42.99
C ASP A 334 -2.36 -33.76 -43.56
N ASP A 335 -2.67 -32.99 -44.61
CA ASP A 335 -3.44 -33.41 -45.80
C ASP A 335 -3.33 -32.36 -46.92
#